data_AF-A0A8T1WFH2-F1
#
_entry.id   AF-A0A8T1WFH2-F1
#
_cell.length_a   1.000
_cell.length_b   1.000
_cell.length_c   1.000
_cell.angle_alpha   90.00
_cell.angle_beta   90.00
_cell.angle_gamma   90.00
#
_symmetry.space_group_name_H-M   'P 1'
#
loop_
_entity.id
_entity.type
_entity.pdbx_description
1 polymer ?
#
loop_
_entity_poly.entity_id
_entity_poly.type
_entity_poly.pdbx_seq_one_letter_code
_entity_poly.pdbx_strand_id
1 'polypeptide(L)'
;MPSRMMSSFRVEQRELPPQFFISFEQHNYSRPKMRVSFALALALLAAPALVSATLSPCKTNSKGKCPSAYNCKVTTVSKAIQAAECSHNTRTHNKQTFAVFVQDHQYDGNHGYPYGTCSAYTCDGPTTAAMKKDEDCWTFFWNGNGTGKGVGTDCIRDPKTGECGCESSIDGKFVAGKTDCK
;
A
#
# COMPACT_ATOMS: atom_id res chain seq x y z
N MET A 1 54.15 30.66 17.66
CA MET A 1 53.71 29.90 16.48
C MET A 1 52.17 29.83 16.51
N PRO A 2 51.49 30.03 15.37
CA PRO A 2 50.13 30.60 15.25
C PRO A 2 49.03 29.61 15.73
N SER A 3 47.94 29.98 16.40
CA SER A 3 46.80 30.89 16.13
C SER A 3 45.65 30.33 15.25
N ARG A 4 44.42 30.43 15.81
CA ARG A 4 43.06 30.46 15.19
C ARG A 4 42.49 29.13 14.67
N MET A 5 41.18 28.87 14.63
CA MET A 5 39.93 29.46 15.15
C MET A 5 38.83 28.40 14.91
N MET A 6 37.78 28.37 15.74
CA MET A 6 36.51 27.69 15.42
C MET A 6 35.86 28.35 14.20
N SER A 7 35.13 27.59 13.36
CA SER A 7 34.01 28.19 12.61
C SER A 7 32.90 27.19 12.29
N SER A 8 31.73 27.55 12.79
CA SER A 8 30.38 27.14 12.39
C SER A 8 30.20 27.21 10.87
N PHE A 9 29.48 26.25 10.28
CA PHE A 9 28.87 26.38 8.96
C PHE A 9 27.34 26.25 9.09
N ARG A 10 26.67 27.34 8.72
CA ARG A 10 25.22 27.49 8.62
C ARG A 10 24.86 27.52 7.12
N VAL A 11 23.85 26.72 6.78
CA VAL A 11 22.79 26.86 5.76
C VAL A 11 23.10 27.65 4.48
N GLU A 12 22.87 27.04 3.31
CA GLU A 12 22.16 27.73 2.21
C GLU A 12 21.52 26.72 1.26
N GLN A 13 20.23 26.95 0.98
CA GLN A 13 19.43 26.26 -0.03
C GLN A 13 19.97 26.52 -1.45
N ARG A 14 19.82 25.57 -2.38
CA ARG A 14 19.78 25.91 -3.81
C ARG A 14 18.70 25.17 -4.57
N GLU A 15 17.86 26.02 -5.14
CA GLU A 15 16.80 25.80 -6.11
C GLU A 15 17.36 25.27 -7.45
N LEU A 16 16.49 24.57 -8.19
CA LEU A 16 16.55 24.34 -9.66
C LEU A 16 16.61 25.72 -10.39
N PRO A 17 16.96 25.90 -11.70
CA PRO A 17 16.78 25.03 -12.90
C PRO A 17 17.95 25.27 -13.92
N PRO A 18 17.84 25.41 -15.27
CA PRO A 18 16.90 24.96 -16.32
C PRO A 18 17.59 24.24 -17.53
N GLN A 19 16.78 23.87 -18.53
CA GLN A 19 17.14 23.31 -19.85
C GLN A 19 17.97 24.28 -20.73
N PHE A 20 18.74 23.81 -21.73
CA PHE A 20 18.97 24.38 -23.10
C PHE A 20 20.03 23.50 -23.85
N PHE A 21 19.67 22.83 -24.95
CA PHE A 21 19.97 23.11 -26.38
C PHE A 21 21.36 22.70 -26.94
N ILE A 22 21.27 21.94 -28.06
CA ILE A 22 22.12 21.90 -29.28
C ILE A 22 23.59 21.44 -29.16
N SER A 23 23.94 20.33 -29.83
CA SER A 23 24.63 20.41 -31.13
C SER A 23 24.70 19.06 -31.86
N PHE A 24 24.44 19.12 -33.16
CA PHE A 24 24.69 18.07 -34.15
C PHE A 24 26.20 18.04 -34.41
N GLU A 25 26.84 16.88 -34.28
CA GLU A 25 28.13 16.63 -34.92
C GLU A 25 28.06 15.28 -35.65
N GLN A 26 28.09 15.35 -36.98
CA GLN A 26 28.18 14.19 -37.86
C GLN A 26 29.63 13.69 -37.85
N HIS A 27 29.86 12.46 -37.35
CA HIS A 27 31.07 11.71 -37.68
C HIS A 27 30.76 10.43 -38.44
N ASN A 28 31.41 10.34 -39.59
CA ASN A 28 31.35 9.27 -40.57
C ASN A 28 31.80 7.92 -40.00
N TYR A 29 30.87 6.97 -40.01
CA TYR A 29 30.98 5.58 -40.41
C TYR A 29 32.38 4.92 -40.50
N SER A 30 32.61 3.93 -39.63
CA SER A 30 33.26 2.68 -40.02
C SER A 30 32.55 1.53 -39.31
N ARG A 31 31.97 0.60 -40.09
CA ARG A 31 31.23 -0.57 -39.60
C ARG A 31 32.18 -1.64 -39.05
N PRO A 32 32.06 -2.05 -37.78
CA PRO A 32 32.30 -3.43 -37.41
C PRO A 32 31.01 -4.24 -37.68
N LYS A 33 31.14 -5.41 -38.32
CA LYS A 33 30.04 -6.37 -38.49
C LYS A 33 29.56 -6.85 -37.11
N MET A 34 28.55 -6.18 -36.57
CA MET A 34 27.79 -6.66 -35.42
C MET A 34 26.65 -7.53 -35.95
N ARG A 35 26.83 -8.85 -35.92
CA ARG A 35 25.70 -9.78 -35.86
C ARG A 35 25.37 -9.98 -34.39
N VAL A 36 24.53 -9.11 -33.83
CA VAL A 36 23.89 -9.35 -32.54
C VAL A 36 22.45 -8.86 -32.64
N SER A 37 21.56 -9.79 -32.32
CA SER A 37 20.12 -9.76 -32.49
C SER A 37 19.43 -8.55 -31.83
N PHE A 38 18.29 -8.17 -32.42
CA PHE A 38 17.31 -7.27 -31.84
C PHE A 38 17.04 -7.62 -30.36
N ALA A 39 17.32 -6.68 -29.45
CA ALA A 39 16.75 -6.67 -28.12
C ALA A 39 16.23 -5.26 -27.84
N LEU A 40 14.97 -5.05 -28.19
CA LEU A 40 14.20 -3.86 -27.85
C LEU A 40 14.02 -3.86 -26.31
N ALA A 41 14.78 -3.05 -25.59
CA ALA A 41 14.60 -2.89 -24.15
C ALA A 41 13.33 -2.08 -23.88
N LEU A 42 12.19 -2.76 -23.74
CA LEU A 42 10.94 -2.19 -23.25
C LEU A 42 11.09 -1.96 -21.74
N ALA A 43 11.33 -0.72 -21.33
CA ALA A 43 11.16 -0.32 -19.94
C ALA A 43 9.66 -0.34 -19.60
N LEU A 44 9.19 -1.40 -18.94
CA LEU A 44 7.87 -1.40 -18.32
C LEU A 44 7.90 -0.42 -17.13
N LEU A 45 7.34 0.77 -17.34
CA LEU A 45 6.79 1.57 -16.25
C LEU A 45 5.69 0.73 -15.60
N ALA A 46 6.00 0.10 -14.46
CA ALA A 46 4.99 -0.48 -13.60
C ALA A 46 4.15 0.67 -13.04
N ALA A 47 3.10 1.05 -13.75
CA ALA A 47 2.07 1.90 -13.19
C ALA A 47 1.57 1.21 -11.92
N PRO A 48 1.52 1.90 -10.76
CA PRO A 48 0.81 1.33 -9.61
C PRO A 48 -0.61 1.07 -10.10
N ALA A 49 -1.01 -0.20 -10.08
CA ALA A 49 -2.40 -0.54 -10.30
C ALA A 49 -3.17 0.25 -9.25
N LEU A 50 -3.93 1.26 -9.69
CA LEU A 50 -4.86 1.98 -8.85
C LEU A 50 -5.91 0.96 -8.43
N VAL A 51 -5.64 0.22 -7.35
CA VAL A 51 -6.64 -0.59 -6.69
C VAL A 51 -7.63 0.43 -6.16
N SER A 52 -8.75 0.59 -6.85
CA SER A 52 -9.83 1.45 -6.43
C SER A 52 -10.33 0.92 -5.08
N ALA A 53 -9.87 1.56 -4.02
CA ALA A 53 -10.35 1.33 -2.68
C ALA A 53 -11.65 2.14 -2.53
N THR A 54 -12.75 1.45 -2.26
CA THR A 54 -14.02 2.13 -1.93
C THR A 54 -14.17 2.13 -0.42
N LEU A 55 -14.43 3.31 0.18
CA LEU A 55 -14.67 3.41 1.61
C LEU A 55 -15.97 2.67 1.94
N SER A 56 -15.82 1.52 2.56
CA SER A 56 -16.92 0.65 2.93
C SER A 56 -16.43 -0.19 4.08
N PRO A 57 -16.62 0.26 5.34
CA PRO A 57 -16.06 -0.44 6.47
C PRO A 57 -16.65 -1.84 6.68
N CYS A 58 -15.83 -2.78 7.13
CA CYS A 58 -16.28 -4.12 7.46
C CYS A 58 -17.23 -4.10 8.68
N LYS A 59 -18.10 -5.10 8.77
CA LYS A 59 -19.13 -5.18 9.81
C LYS A 59 -18.67 -5.96 11.03
N THR A 60 -17.89 -7.01 10.80
CA THR A 60 -17.34 -7.87 11.84
C THR A 60 -15.90 -8.24 11.49
N ASN A 61 -15.15 -8.71 12.48
CA ASN A 61 -13.75 -9.10 12.31
C ASN A 61 -13.38 -10.27 13.22
N SER A 62 -12.24 -10.90 12.96
CA SER A 62 -11.66 -11.94 13.78
C SER A 62 -10.15 -11.71 13.87
N LYS A 63 -9.73 -10.94 14.88
CA LYS A 63 -8.31 -10.66 15.17
C LYS A 63 -7.59 -11.93 15.64
N GLY A 64 -6.34 -12.09 15.22
CA GLY A 64 -5.51 -13.25 15.57
C GLY A 64 -6.01 -14.55 14.93
N LYS A 65 -6.70 -14.46 13.78
CA LYS A 65 -7.30 -15.61 13.10
C LYS A 65 -7.25 -15.48 11.58
N CYS A 66 -6.90 -16.60 10.96
CA CYS A 66 -6.85 -16.80 9.51
C CYS A 66 -7.84 -17.89 9.08
N PRO A 67 -8.41 -17.83 7.86
CA PRO A 67 -9.15 -18.94 7.31
C PRO A 67 -8.26 -20.18 7.16
N SER A 68 -8.77 -21.36 7.53
CA SER A 68 -8.07 -22.63 7.30
C SER A 68 -8.24 -23.13 5.86
N ALA A 69 -9.32 -22.71 5.19
CA ALA A 69 -9.63 -23.01 3.80
C ALA A 69 -10.29 -21.81 3.13
N TYR A 70 -10.16 -21.74 1.79
CA TYR A 70 -10.73 -20.70 0.96
C TYR A 70 -11.62 -21.34 -0.11
N ASN A 71 -12.85 -20.84 -0.25
CA ASN A 71 -13.80 -21.34 -1.24
C ASN A 71 -13.57 -20.76 -2.64
N CYS A 72 -12.66 -19.79 -2.76
CA CYS A 72 -12.30 -19.16 -4.01
C CYS A 72 -10.85 -18.68 -4.02
N LYS A 73 -10.37 -18.37 -5.22
CA LYS A 73 -9.10 -17.67 -5.39
C LYS A 73 -9.22 -16.23 -4.88
N VAL A 74 -8.10 -15.68 -4.43
CA VAL A 74 -7.98 -14.27 -4.08
C VAL A 74 -8.36 -13.41 -5.30
N THR A 75 -9.17 -12.37 -5.06
CA THR A 75 -9.61 -11.44 -6.11
C THR A 75 -8.60 -10.31 -6.28
N THR A 76 -8.19 -9.70 -5.17
CA THR A 76 -7.20 -8.62 -5.17
C THR A 76 -6.23 -8.80 -4.02
N VAL A 77 -4.95 -8.52 -4.26
CA VAL A 77 -3.91 -8.46 -3.22
C VAL A 77 -3.37 -7.04 -3.14
N SER A 78 -3.32 -6.48 -1.94
CA SER A 78 -2.69 -5.19 -1.64
C SER A 78 -1.61 -5.39 -0.58
N LYS A 79 -0.41 -4.87 -0.82
CA LYS A 79 0.76 -5.06 0.06
C LYS A 79 1.20 -3.75 0.67
N ALA A 80 1.89 -3.81 1.79
CA ALA A 80 2.39 -2.66 2.53
C ALA A 80 1.28 -1.64 2.86
N ILE A 81 0.09 -2.14 3.18
CA ILE A 81 -1.05 -1.32 3.61
C ILE A 81 -1.36 -1.54 5.09
N GLN A 82 -2.06 -0.60 5.71
CA GLN A 82 -2.47 -0.73 7.11
C GLN A 82 -3.58 -1.78 7.25
N ALA A 83 -3.65 -2.46 8.40
CA ALA A 83 -4.82 -3.25 8.76
C ALA A 83 -6.08 -2.38 8.79
N ALA A 84 -5.95 -1.13 9.24
CA ALA A 84 -7.04 -0.16 9.21
C ALA A 84 -7.52 0.13 7.79
N GLU A 85 -6.61 0.26 6.82
CA GLU A 85 -6.99 0.43 5.41
C GLU A 85 -7.72 -0.82 4.88
N CYS A 86 -7.22 -2.01 5.22
CA CYS A 86 -7.84 -3.29 4.83
C CYS A 86 -9.23 -3.51 5.45
N SER A 87 -9.50 -2.97 6.64
CA SER A 87 -10.80 -3.11 7.32
C SER A 87 -11.82 -2.05 6.92
N HIS A 88 -11.37 -0.85 6.55
CA HIS A 88 -12.23 0.28 6.21
C HIS A 88 -12.63 0.31 4.73
N ASN A 89 -11.85 -0.32 3.84
CA ASN A 89 -12.03 -0.21 2.41
C ASN A 89 -12.25 -1.57 1.74
N THR A 90 -13.14 -1.61 0.75
CA THR A 90 -13.18 -2.74 -0.20
C THR A 90 -12.12 -2.56 -1.27
N ARG A 91 -11.45 -3.64 -1.64
CA ARG A 91 -10.31 -3.65 -2.60
C ARG A 91 -10.66 -4.27 -3.95
N THR A 92 -11.94 -4.50 -4.18
CA THR A 92 -12.49 -5.13 -5.38
C THR A 92 -13.68 -4.33 -5.86
N HIS A 93 -13.85 -4.23 -7.18
CA HIS A 93 -15.04 -3.65 -7.81
C HIS A 93 -16.27 -4.56 -7.68
N ASN A 94 -16.05 -5.87 -7.53
CA ASN A 94 -17.09 -6.84 -7.19
C ASN A 94 -17.39 -6.80 -5.69
N LYS A 95 -18.58 -7.28 -5.30
CA LYS A 95 -19.01 -7.36 -3.90
C LYS A 95 -18.01 -8.16 -3.04
N GLN A 96 -17.18 -7.44 -2.28
CA GLN A 96 -16.28 -8.01 -1.28
C GLN A 96 -17.12 -8.61 -0.14
N THR A 97 -16.74 -9.81 0.28
CA THR A 97 -17.40 -10.53 1.38
C THR A 97 -16.51 -10.60 2.61
N PHE A 98 -15.21 -10.82 2.39
CA PHE A 98 -14.19 -10.81 3.42
C PHE A 98 -12.82 -10.42 2.86
N ALA A 99 -11.93 -10.01 3.75
CA ALA A 99 -10.53 -9.80 3.47
C ALA A 99 -9.68 -10.44 4.58
N VAL A 100 -8.51 -10.94 4.21
CA VAL A 100 -7.52 -11.48 5.15
C VAL A 100 -6.31 -10.59 5.12
N PHE A 101 -6.01 -9.99 6.28
CA PHE A 101 -4.80 -9.24 6.51
C PHE A 101 -3.79 -10.14 7.21
N VAL A 102 -2.58 -10.20 6.66
CA VAL A 102 -1.42 -10.83 7.30
C VAL A 102 -0.38 -9.75 7.51
N GLN A 103 -0.02 -9.55 8.76
CA GLN A 103 0.94 -8.54 9.17
C GLN A 103 2.33 -8.85 8.60
N ASP A 104 3.04 -7.79 8.26
CA ASP A 104 4.44 -7.85 7.85
C ASP A 104 5.27 -7.07 8.87
N HIS A 105 6.02 -7.81 9.67
CA HIS A 105 6.74 -7.26 10.82
C HIS A 105 7.89 -6.33 10.46
N GLN A 106 8.27 -6.24 9.18
CA GLN A 106 9.27 -5.27 8.74
C GLN A 106 8.83 -3.82 8.96
N TYR A 107 7.53 -3.58 9.17
CA TYR A 107 6.93 -2.27 9.39
C TYR A 107 6.50 -2.04 10.85
N ASP A 108 6.89 -2.93 11.78
CA ASP A 108 6.60 -2.78 13.20
C ASP A 108 7.18 -1.45 13.72
N GLY A 109 6.36 -0.68 14.43
CA GLY A 109 6.75 0.64 14.97
C GLY A 109 6.53 1.82 14.02
N ASN A 110 6.12 1.61 12.77
CA ASN A 110 5.73 2.70 11.88
C ASN A 110 4.40 3.33 12.30
N HIS A 111 4.21 4.61 11.97
CA HIS A 111 2.93 5.28 12.15
C HIS A 111 1.83 4.58 11.34
N GLY A 112 0.71 4.21 11.98
CA GLY A 112 -0.36 3.45 11.32
C GLY A 112 -0.21 1.94 11.37
N TYR A 113 0.83 1.42 12.03
CA TYR A 113 0.99 0.00 12.29
C TYR A 113 -0.29 -0.61 12.96
N PRO A 114 -0.72 -1.84 12.58
CA PRO A 114 -0.02 -2.81 11.74
C PRO A 114 -0.11 -2.62 10.23
N TYR A 115 1.01 -2.88 9.54
CA TYR A 115 1.10 -2.97 8.07
C TYR A 115 1.29 -4.41 7.61
N GLY A 116 0.88 -4.70 6.38
CA GLY A 116 0.98 -6.05 5.85
C GLY A 116 0.34 -6.24 4.48
N THR A 117 -0.05 -7.49 4.23
CA THR A 117 -0.72 -7.89 3.00
C THR A 117 -2.20 -8.12 3.26
N CYS A 118 -3.05 -7.39 2.54
CA CYS A 118 -4.49 -7.57 2.53
C CYS A 118 -4.92 -8.33 1.26
N SER A 119 -5.53 -9.49 1.45
CA SER A 119 -6.09 -10.31 0.37
C SER A 119 -7.61 -10.24 0.41
N ALA A 120 -8.23 -9.73 -0.64
CA ALA A 120 -9.67 -9.54 -0.74
C ALA A 120 -10.35 -10.65 -1.54
N TYR A 121 -11.55 -11.04 -1.11
CA TYR A 121 -12.33 -12.13 -1.67
C TYR A 121 -13.79 -11.74 -1.86
N THR A 122 -14.44 -12.38 -2.82
CA THR A 122 -15.83 -12.11 -3.23
C THR A 122 -16.76 -13.32 -3.05
N CYS A 123 -16.21 -14.49 -2.74
CA CYS A 123 -16.99 -15.69 -2.41
C CYS A 123 -17.43 -15.71 -0.95
N ASP A 124 -18.27 -16.66 -0.55
CA ASP A 124 -18.67 -16.79 0.85
C ASP A 124 -17.47 -16.95 1.78
N GLY A 125 -17.42 -16.06 2.78
CA GLY A 125 -16.36 -16.04 3.78
C GLY A 125 -16.42 -17.24 4.72
N PRO A 126 -15.29 -17.59 5.35
CA PRO A 126 -15.23 -18.71 6.27
C PRO A 126 -16.19 -18.52 7.44
N THR A 127 -16.66 -19.63 7.99
CA THR A 127 -17.37 -19.66 9.28
C THR A 127 -16.37 -19.65 10.43
N THR A 128 -16.81 -19.33 11.65
CA THR A 128 -15.95 -19.35 12.84
C THR A 128 -15.22 -20.68 13.05
N ALA A 129 -15.82 -21.80 12.65
CA ALA A 129 -15.22 -23.14 12.75
C ALA A 129 -14.10 -23.38 11.70
N ALA A 130 -14.13 -22.67 10.57
CA ALA A 130 -13.12 -22.71 9.52
C ALA A 130 -12.02 -21.65 9.71
N MET A 131 -11.82 -21.18 10.95
CA MET A 131 -10.80 -20.20 11.31
C MET A 131 -9.78 -20.83 12.25
N LYS A 132 -8.49 -20.69 11.95
CA LYS A 132 -7.38 -21.11 12.82
C LYS A 132 -6.78 -19.90 13.54
N LYS A 133 -6.23 -20.12 14.73
CA LYS A 133 -5.47 -19.10 15.47
C LYS A 133 -4.17 -18.81 14.72
N ASP A 134 -3.89 -17.53 14.53
CA ASP A 134 -2.69 -17.02 13.89
C ASP A 134 -2.53 -15.56 14.29
N GLU A 135 -1.56 -15.25 15.15
CA GLU A 135 -1.47 -13.94 15.84
C GLU A 135 -1.17 -12.80 14.89
N ASP A 136 -0.53 -13.09 13.75
CA ASP A 136 -0.17 -12.11 12.72
C ASP A 136 -1.29 -11.94 11.69
N CYS A 137 -2.40 -12.66 11.86
CA CYS A 137 -3.52 -12.65 10.94
C CYS A 137 -4.76 -11.98 11.50
N TRP A 138 -5.44 -11.21 10.65
CA TRP A 138 -6.71 -10.57 10.97
C TRP A 138 -7.66 -10.70 9.80
N THR A 139 -8.80 -11.36 10.02
CA THR A 139 -9.84 -11.48 8.99
C THR A 139 -10.96 -10.49 9.21
N PHE A 140 -11.32 -9.73 8.17
CA PHE A 140 -12.37 -8.73 8.15
C PHE A 140 -13.53 -9.20 7.31
N PHE A 141 -14.75 -8.95 7.76
CA PHE A 141 -15.97 -9.48 7.14
C PHE A 141 -16.97 -8.36 6.86
N TRP A 142 -17.41 -8.27 5.61
CA TRP A 142 -18.53 -7.41 5.19
C TRP A 142 -19.89 -8.07 5.44
N ASN A 143 -19.87 -9.29 5.97
CA ASN A 143 -20.99 -10.01 6.55
C ASN A 143 -20.83 -10.13 8.08
N GLY A 144 -21.64 -10.98 8.71
CA GLY A 144 -21.67 -11.19 10.16
C GLY A 144 -20.84 -12.38 10.67
N ASN A 145 -19.92 -12.94 9.87
CA ASN A 145 -19.22 -14.18 10.23
C ASN A 145 -18.05 -13.97 11.22
N GLY A 146 -17.64 -12.72 11.44
CA GLY A 146 -16.58 -12.40 12.39
C GLY A 146 -17.02 -12.60 13.85
N THR A 147 -16.04 -12.84 14.72
CA THR A 147 -16.26 -13.04 16.16
C THR A 147 -16.34 -11.73 16.95
N GLY A 148 -15.71 -10.67 16.44
CA GLY A 148 -15.79 -9.31 16.95
C GLY A 148 -16.72 -8.44 16.10
N LYS A 149 -17.43 -7.51 16.73
CA LYS A 149 -18.28 -6.52 16.06
C LYS A 149 -17.47 -5.31 15.62
N GLY A 150 -17.89 -4.69 14.52
CA GLY A 150 -17.26 -3.50 13.94
C GLY A 150 -15.97 -3.80 13.18
N VAL A 151 -15.28 -2.73 12.77
CA VAL A 151 -14.04 -2.75 11.98
C VAL A 151 -12.89 -3.46 12.69
N GLY A 152 -12.87 -3.43 14.03
CA GLY A 152 -11.84 -4.06 14.86
C GLY A 152 -10.53 -3.30 14.95
N THR A 153 -10.19 -2.52 13.92
CA THR A 153 -9.01 -1.64 13.91
C THR A 153 -9.39 -0.24 14.38
N ASP A 154 -8.35 0.56 14.64
CA ASP A 154 -8.50 2.01 14.79
C ASP A 154 -8.64 2.70 13.42
N CYS A 155 -8.64 4.03 13.41
CA CYS A 155 -8.64 4.86 12.20
C CYS A 155 -7.48 4.51 11.23
N ILE A 156 -7.64 4.82 9.93
CA ILE A 156 -6.50 4.86 9.00
C ILE A 156 -5.62 6.04 9.41
N ARG A 157 -4.30 5.85 9.48
CA ARG A 157 -3.37 6.91 9.90
C ARG A 157 -2.49 7.39 8.75
N ASP A 158 -2.08 8.64 8.82
CA ASP A 158 -1.05 9.17 7.93
C ASP A 158 0.29 8.43 8.23
N PRO A 159 0.97 7.86 7.22
CA PRO A 159 2.21 7.11 7.44
C PRO A 159 3.39 7.98 7.91
N LYS A 160 3.30 9.31 7.76
CA LYS A 160 4.35 10.26 8.19
C LYS A 160 4.04 10.85 9.55
N THR A 161 2.80 11.25 9.83
CA THR A 161 2.43 11.97 11.07
C THR A 161 1.73 11.10 12.10
N GLY A 162 1.15 9.97 11.71
CA GLY A 162 0.32 9.13 12.57
C GLY A 162 -1.08 9.70 12.86
N GLU A 163 -1.41 10.85 12.27
CA GLU A 163 -2.71 11.49 12.42
C GLU A 163 -3.82 10.62 11.80
N CYS A 164 -4.93 10.47 12.52
CA CYS A 164 -6.11 9.78 11.98
C CYS A 164 -6.66 10.50 10.76
N GLY A 165 -7.15 9.73 9.81
CA GLY A 165 -7.87 10.22 8.66
C GLY A 165 -8.66 9.10 8.00
N CYS A 166 -9.02 9.32 6.75
CA CYS A 166 -9.72 8.33 5.95
C CYS A 166 -9.43 8.52 4.47
N GLU A 167 -9.60 7.46 3.68
CA GLU A 167 -9.47 7.52 2.23
C GLU A 167 -10.82 7.93 1.61
N SER A 168 -10.77 8.87 0.67
CA SER A 168 -11.91 9.27 -0.15
C SER A 168 -12.30 8.14 -1.12
N SER A 169 -13.58 7.80 -1.21
CA SER A 169 -14.05 6.76 -2.15
C SER A 169 -13.95 7.20 -3.62
N ILE A 170 -13.80 8.51 -3.87
CA ILE A 170 -13.81 9.08 -5.21
C ILE A 170 -12.47 8.88 -5.90
N ASP A 171 -11.37 9.14 -5.18
CA ASP A 171 -10.02 9.14 -5.74
C ASP A 171 -9.02 8.29 -4.95
N GLY A 172 -9.46 7.62 -3.89
CA GLY A 172 -8.61 6.78 -3.03
C GLY A 172 -7.58 7.59 -2.23
N LYS A 173 -7.70 8.93 -2.18
CA LYS A 173 -6.72 9.75 -1.48
C LYS A 173 -7.01 9.79 0.01
N PHE A 174 -5.96 9.56 0.79
CA PHE A 174 -5.98 9.76 2.23
C PHE A 174 -6.10 11.25 2.57
N VAL A 175 -6.99 11.57 3.52
CA VAL A 175 -7.15 12.91 4.08
C VAL A 175 -7.02 12.85 5.59
N ALA A 176 -5.95 13.42 6.12
CA ALA A 176 -5.70 13.55 7.56
C ALA A 176 -6.73 14.45 8.25
N GLY A 177 -7.03 14.17 9.51
CA GLY A 177 -7.93 14.94 10.36
C GLY A 177 -9.42 14.80 10.03
N LYS A 178 -9.78 14.04 8.99
CA LYS A 178 -11.18 13.81 8.61
C LYS A 178 -11.77 12.59 9.32
N THR A 179 -13.01 12.76 9.75
CA THR A 179 -13.86 11.70 10.32
C THR A 179 -15.07 11.36 9.44
N ASP A 180 -15.27 12.10 8.34
CA ASP A 180 -16.49 12.09 7.53
C ASP A 180 -16.23 11.78 6.04
N CYS A 181 -15.24 10.92 5.74
CA CYS A 181 -14.97 10.57 4.34
C CYS A 181 -16.19 9.89 3.70
N LYS A 182 -16.41 10.22 2.42
CA LYS A 182 -17.46 9.68 1.57
C LYS A 182 -16.83 9.02 0.35
#